data_AF-A0A8J2HQW1-F1
#
_entry.id   AF-A0A8J2HQW1-F1
#
_cell.length_a   1.000
_cell.length_b   1.000
_cell.length_c   1.000
_cell.angle_alpha   90.00
_cell.angle_beta   90.00
_cell.angle_gamma   90.00
#
_symmetry.space_group_name_H-M   'P 1'
#
loop_
_entity.id
_entity.type
_entity.pdbx_description
1 polymer ?
#
loop_
_entity_poly.entity_id
_entity_poly.type
_entity_poly.pdbx_seq_one_letter_code
_entity_poly.pdbx_strand_id
1 'polypeptide(L)'
;MGYSFAAGTTDGPGSFSFAQGTTTTNPMWNAVRNFVAVPTEEDIKCHGAKPILLATGRMRLPYQWQPQTVSTHLAMIGDLVIVGVPGEFTTMSGKRMRETIASTAEEITKARPTVVIAGLCNTYSDYIATPEEYEYNPDYTE
;
A
#
# COMPACT_ATOMS: atom_id res chain seq x y z
N MET A 1 0.66 -6.96 6.48
CA MET A 1 2.09 -6.68 6.16
C MET A 1 2.79 -7.93 5.66
N GLY A 2 3.62 -7.79 4.63
CA GLY A 2 4.41 -8.91 4.07
C GLY A 2 5.74 -9.13 4.81
N TYR A 3 6.50 -10.17 4.47
CA TYR A 3 7.84 -10.40 5.05
C TYR A 3 8.83 -9.27 4.75
N SER A 4 8.82 -8.74 3.52
CA SER A 4 9.69 -7.63 3.11
C SER A 4 9.49 -6.36 3.93
N PHE A 5 8.36 -6.18 4.63
CA PHE A 5 8.16 -5.06 5.55
C PHE A 5 9.22 -4.99 6.66
N ALA A 6 9.62 -6.14 7.20
CA ALA A 6 10.61 -6.18 8.27
C ALA A 6 12.05 -5.96 7.77
N ALA A 7 12.26 -5.93 6.45
CA ALA A 7 13.56 -5.67 5.83
C ALA A 7 13.90 -4.16 5.75
N GLY A 8 12.91 -3.28 5.92
CA GLY A 8 13.09 -1.84 5.69
C GLY A 8 13.45 -1.52 4.24
N THR A 9 14.06 -0.35 4.02
CA THR A 9 14.54 0.12 2.71
C THR A 9 16.03 0.43 2.76
N THR A 10 16.60 0.86 1.64
CA THR A 10 17.97 1.39 1.59
C THR A 10 18.13 2.66 2.45
N ASP A 11 17.08 3.48 2.52
CA ASP A 11 17.04 4.69 3.34
C ASP A 11 16.87 4.42 4.85
N GLY A 12 16.45 3.20 5.21
CA GLY A 12 16.22 2.80 6.59
C GLY A 12 16.14 1.28 6.71
N PRO A 13 17.27 0.57 6.88
CA PRO A 13 17.26 -0.89 6.89
C PRO A 13 16.55 -1.43 8.13
N GLY A 14 15.81 -2.50 7.92
CA GLY A 14 15.14 -3.25 8.98
C GLY A 14 16.12 -4.05 9.85
N SER A 15 15.56 -4.77 10.81
CA SER A 15 16.32 -5.60 11.75
C SER A 15 16.17 -7.09 11.43
N PHE A 16 16.92 -7.97 12.11
CA PHE A 16 16.74 -9.43 12.11
C PHE A 16 16.93 -10.18 10.77
N SER A 17 17.77 -9.66 9.86
CA SER A 17 18.17 -10.33 8.61
C SER A 17 17.03 -10.63 7.62
N PHE A 18 15.94 -9.86 7.65
CA PHE A 18 14.96 -9.87 6.57
C PHE A 18 15.55 -9.23 5.31
N ALA A 19 15.16 -9.74 4.14
CA ALA A 19 15.55 -9.19 2.85
C ALA A 19 14.32 -8.67 2.09
N GLN A 20 14.48 -7.53 1.43
CA GLN A 20 13.53 -7.06 0.42
C GLN A 20 13.46 -8.12 -0.70
N GLY A 21 12.30 -8.32 -1.33
CA GLY A 21 12.16 -9.39 -2.35
C GLY A 21 11.62 -10.72 -1.83
N THR A 22 11.33 -10.82 -0.54
CA THR A 22 10.97 -12.12 0.06
C THR A 22 9.57 -12.56 -0.37
N THR A 23 9.51 -13.57 -1.24
CA THR A 23 8.26 -14.22 -1.70
C THR A 23 8.00 -15.57 -1.03
N THR A 24 8.97 -16.09 -0.26
CA THR A 24 8.86 -17.35 0.48
C THR A 24 8.61 -17.11 1.97
N THR A 25 8.09 -18.11 2.68
CA THR A 25 7.82 -18.00 4.13
C THR A 25 8.91 -18.68 4.96
N ASN A 26 9.00 -18.32 6.24
CA ASN A 26 9.88 -18.97 7.21
C ASN A 26 9.06 -19.63 8.34
N PRO A 27 9.26 -20.93 8.66
CA PRO A 27 8.52 -21.62 9.72
C PRO A 27 8.58 -20.93 11.10
N MET A 28 9.73 -20.37 11.48
CA MET A 28 9.91 -19.65 12.76
C MET A 28 9.00 -18.43 12.81
N TRP A 29 9.05 -17.58 11.78
CA TRP A 29 8.26 -16.34 11.73
C TRP A 29 6.77 -16.61 11.56
N ASN A 30 6.40 -17.70 10.88
CA ASN A 30 5.01 -18.15 10.82
C ASN A 30 4.48 -18.55 12.20
N ALA A 31 5.28 -19.21 13.06
CA ALA A 31 4.87 -19.56 14.41
C ALA A 31 4.64 -18.32 15.28
N VAL A 32 5.55 -17.33 15.21
CA VAL A 32 5.41 -16.05 15.91
C VAL A 32 4.17 -15.29 15.43
N ARG A 33 3.95 -15.20 14.12
CA ARG A 33 2.73 -14.59 13.53
C ARG A 33 1.47 -15.27 14.05
N ASN A 34 1.43 -16.60 13.98
CA ASN A 34 0.25 -17.38 14.31
C ASN A 34 -0.13 -17.30 15.80
N PHE A 35 0.84 -17.04 16.68
CA PHE A 35 0.58 -16.75 18.08
C PHE A 35 -0.23 -15.45 18.28
N VAL A 36 -0.05 -14.45 17.39
CA VAL A 36 -0.71 -13.15 17.52
C VAL A 36 -2.01 -13.09 16.70
N ALA A 37 -1.96 -13.46 15.41
CA ALA A 37 -3.14 -13.58 14.55
C ALA A 37 -2.84 -14.48 13.34
N VAL A 38 -3.58 -15.58 13.23
CA VAL A 38 -3.46 -16.52 12.12
C VAL A 38 -4.20 -15.97 10.88
N PRO A 39 -3.52 -15.79 9.73
CA PRO A 39 -4.21 -15.47 8.48
C PRO A 39 -5.01 -16.68 8.00
N THR A 40 -6.20 -16.47 7.43
CA THR A 40 -6.97 -17.57 6.81
C THR A 40 -6.46 -17.90 5.41
N GLU A 41 -6.94 -19.02 4.87
CA GLU A 41 -6.74 -19.36 3.45
C GLU A 41 -7.23 -18.26 2.51
N GLU A 42 -8.35 -17.61 2.85
CA GLU A 42 -8.86 -16.46 2.08
C GLU A 42 -7.89 -15.27 2.10
N ASP A 43 -7.31 -14.93 3.26
CA ASP A 43 -6.32 -13.85 3.34
C ASP A 43 -5.09 -14.18 2.49
N ILE A 44 -4.58 -15.41 2.59
CA ILE A 44 -3.40 -15.88 1.86
C ILE A 44 -3.67 -15.81 0.35
N LYS A 45 -4.83 -16.28 -0.08
CA LYS A 45 -5.24 -16.22 -1.49
C LYS A 45 -5.41 -14.79 -1.98
N CYS A 46 -5.99 -13.91 -1.17
CA CYS A 46 -6.22 -12.50 -1.52
C CYS A 46 -4.90 -11.72 -1.63
N HIS A 47 -3.94 -11.98 -0.73
CA HIS A 47 -2.63 -11.33 -0.76
C HIS A 47 -1.69 -11.85 -1.86
N GLY A 48 -2.01 -12.97 -2.49
CA GLY A 48 -1.32 -13.49 -3.67
C GLY A 48 0.17 -13.75 -3.42
N ALA A 49 1.03 -13.09 -4.20
CA ALA A 49 2.49 -13.24 -4.15
C ALA A 49 3.13 -12.77 -2.83
N LYS A 50 2.39 -12.07 -1.96
CA LYS A 50 2.90 -11.50 -0.71
C LYS A 50 2.80 -12.52 0.44
N PRO A 51 3.92 -13.07 0.95
CA PRO A 51 3.89 -13.88 2.17
C PRO A 51 3.53 -12.99 3.36
N ILE A 52 2.42 -13.30 4.03
CA ILE A 52 1.91 -12.50 5.16
C ILE A 52 2.79 -12.74 6.40
N LEU A 53 3.47 -11.68 6.86
CA LEU A 53 4.19 -11.67 8.13
C LEU A 53 3.29 -11.25 9.29
N LEU A 54 2.50 -10.19 9.11
CA LEU A 54 1.53 -9.71 10.11
C LEU A 54 0.16 -9.57 9.47
N ALA A 55 -0.83 -10.30 10.00
CA ALA A 55 -2.22 -10.24 9.56
C ALA A 55 -2.98 -9.09 10.25
N THR A 56 -2.52 -7.86 10.03
CA THR A 56 -2.95 -6.66 10.80
C THR A 56 -4.46 -6.38 10.74
N GLY A 57 -5.14 -6.73 9.64
CA GLY A 57 -6.60 -6.63 9.54
C GLY A 57 -7.38 -7.54 10.52
N ARG A 58 -6.72 -8.57 11.08
CA ARG A 58 -7.29 -9.47 12.10
C ARG A 58 -6.81 -9.16 13.51
N MET A 59 -5.81 -8.30 13.67
CA MET A 59 -5.25 -7.93 14.96
C MET A 59 -6.05 -6.76 15.54
N ARG A 60 -6.80 -7.02 16.62
CA ARG A 60 -7.73 -6.05 17.24
C ARG A 60 -7.44 -5.72 18.70
N LEU A 61 -6.42 -6.34 19.29
CA LEU A 61 -6.05 -6.13 20.69
C LEU A 61 -4.73 -5.34 20.77
N PRO A 62 -4.66 -4.26 21.59
CA PRO A 62 -5.75 -3.65 22.35
C PRO A 62 -6.74 -2.85 21.48
N TYR A 63 -6.34 -2.50 20.25
CA TYR A 63 -7.15 -1.79 19.25
C TYR A 63 -6.87 -2.39 17.86
N GLN A 64 -7.54 -1.91 16.81
CA GLN A 64 -7.23 -2.31 15.44
C GLN A 64 -5.82 -1.88 15.04
N TRP A 65 -5.04 -2.81 14.47
CA TRP A 65 -3.65 -2.54 14.07
C TRP A 65 -3.53 -1.88 12.69
N GLN A 66 -4.61 -1.88 11.90
CA GLN A 66 -4.70 -1.23 10.59
C GLN A 66 -6.08 -0.57 10.44
N PRO A 67 -6.18 0.61 9.82
CA PRO A 67 -7.48 1.22 9.55
C PRO A 67 -8.34 0.34 8.64
N GLN A 68 -9.61 0.15 9.01
CA GLN A 68 -10.62 -0.49 8.15
C GLN A 68 -11.37 0.51 7.26
N THR A 69 -11.34 1.79 7.62
CA THR A 69 -11.94 2.89 6.87
C THR A 69 -10.84 3.88 6.53
N VAL A 70 -10.72 4.21 5.26
CA VAL A 70 -9.72 5.15 4.74
C VAL A 70 -10.42 6.33 4.07
N SER A 71 -9.87 7.52 4.22
CA SER A 71 -10.42 8.74 3.61
C SER A 71 -9.73 9.03 2.28
N THR A 72 -10.51 9.09 1.20
CA THR A 72 -10.07 9.63 -0.09
C THR A 72 -10.82 10.93 -0.34
N HIS A 73 -10.15 11.91 -0.96
CA HIS A 73 -10.82 13.15 -1.34
C HIS A 73 -10.20 13.76 -2.59
N LEU A 74 -10.98 14.61 -3.24
CA LEU A 74 -10.57 15.36 -4.43
C LEU A 74 -11.06 16.80 -4.28
N ALA A 75 -10.16 17.76 -4.50
CA ALA A 75 -10.48 19.18 -4.53
C ALA A 75 -10.17 19.75 -5.92
N MET A 76 -11.10 20.51 -6.49
CA MET A 76 -10.90 21.20 -7.77
C MET A 76 -10.87 22.70 -7.54
N ILE A 77 -9.82 23.36 -8.05
CA ILE A 77 -9.61 24.82 -7.96
C ILE A 77 -9.28 25.31 -9.36
N GLY A 78 -10.27 25.82 -10.08
CA GLY A 78 -10.10 26.14 -11.51
C GLY A 78 -9.75 24.89 -12.32
N ASP A 79 -8.61 24.91 -12.99
CA ASP A 79 -8.05 23.80 -13.78
C ASP A 79 -7.08 22.90 -12.99
N LEU A 80 -6.91 23.14 -11.68
CA LEU A 80 -6.10 22.30 -10.79
C LEU A 80 -6.99 21.29 -10.04
N VAL A 81 -6.60 20.03 -10.07
CA VAL A 81 -7.21 18.95 -9.30
C VAL A 81 -6.18 18.39 -8.31
N ILE A 82 -6.48 18.47 -7.02
CA ILE A 82 -5.68 17.90 -5.95
C ILE A 82 -6.36 16.64 -5.46
N VAL A 83 -5.64 15.52 -5.50
CA VAL A 83 -6.14 14.20 -5.13
C VAL A 83 -5.43 13.78 -3.84
N GLY A 84 -6.14 13.86 -2.72
CA GLY A 84 -5.62 13.45 -1.43
C GLY A 84 -5.78 11.95 -1.23
N VAL A 85 -4.66 11.23 -1.23
CA VAL A 85 -4.62 9.78 -1.10
C VAL A 85 -4.10 9.35 0.28
N PRO A 86 -4.71 8.32 0.91
CA PRO A 86 -4.41 7.94 2.29
C PRO A 86 -3.20 7.02 2.41
N GLY A 87 -2.08 7.36 1.77
CA GLY A 87 -0.88 6.53 1.83
C GLY A 87 0.23 7.00 0.88
N GLU A 88 1.17 6.10 0.64
CA GLU A 88 2.39 6.36 -0.13
C GLU A 88 2.29 5.65 -1.48
N PHE A 89 1.97 6.42 -2.52
CA PHE A 89 1.87 5.87 -3.88
C PHE A 89 3.27 5.77 -4.50
N THR A 90 3.57 4.63 -5.13
CA THR A 90 4.73 4.51 -6.02
C THR A 90 4.61 5.48 -7.19
N THR A 91 5.74 5.75 -7.83
CA THR A 91 5.81 6.60 -9.02
C THR A 91 4.77 6.19 -10.07
N MET A 92 4.68 4.90 -10.40
CA MET A 92 3.75 4.43 -11.43
C MET A 92 2.30 4.37 -10.95
N SER A 93 2.05 4.06 -9.68
CA SER A 93 0.69 4.12 -9.12
C SER A 93 0.14 5.55 -9.18
N GLY A 94 0.96 6.53 -8.76
CA GLY A 94 0.59 7.94 -8.82
C GLY A 94 0.37 8.41 -10.25
N LYS A 95 1.24 8.01 -11.19
CA LYS A 95 1.08 8.33 -12.61
C LYS A 95 -0.22 7.77 -13.19
N ARG A 96 -0.52 6.48 -12.96
CA ARG A 96 -1.75 5.84 -13.45
C ARG A 96 -2.98 6.58 -12.92
N MET A 97 -3.01 6.89 -11.63
CA MET A 97 -4.13 7.64 -11.03
C MET A 97 -4.27 9.05 -11.60
N ARG A 98 -3.17 9.79 -11.79
CA ARG A 98 -3.20 11.14 -12.40
C ARG A 98 -3.81 11.11 -13.79
N GLU A 99 -3.38 10.17 -14.63
CA GLU A 99 -3.88 10.07 -16.01
C GLU A 99 -5.37 9.72 -16.05
N THR A 100 -5.82 8.76 -15.23
CA THR A 100 -7.23 8.40 -15.15
C THR A 100 -8.10 9.58 -14.70
N ILE A 101 -7.67 10.31 -13.67
CA ILE A 101 -8.44 11.46 -13.16
C ILE A 101 -8.42 12.60 -14.19
N ALA A 102 -7.29 12.85 -14.85
CA ALA A 102 -7.19 13.88 -15.88
C ALA A 102 -8.12 13.58 -17.05
N SER A 103 -8.15 12.33 -17.55
CA SER A 103 -9.03 11.93 -18.65
C SER A 103 -10.50 12.03 -18.26
N THR A 104 -10.88 11.54 -17.07
CA THR A 104 -12.28 11.60 -16.61
C THR A 104 -12.73 13.04 -16.39
N ALA A 105 -11.88 13.89 -15.83
CA ALA A 105 -12.21 15.30 -15.64
C ALA A 105 -12.28 16.07 -16.97
N GLU A 106 -11.43 15.73 -17.95
CA GLU A 106 -11.46 16.30 -19.31
C GLU A 106 -12.78 15.96 -20.03
N GLU A 107 -13.27 14.73 -19.89
CA GLU A 107 -14.57 14.32 -20.44
C GLU A 107 -15.74 15.16 -19.90
N ILE A 108 -15.68 15.51 -18.62
CA ILE A 108 -16.74 16.26 -17.91
C ILE A 108 -16.63 17.76 -18.20
N THR A 109 -15.43 18.33 -18.08
CA THR A 109 -15.21 19.79 -18.11
C THR A 109 -14.85 20.33 -19.49
N LYS A 110 -14.56 19.45 -20.46
CA LYS A 110 -14.07 19.77 -21.81
C LYS A 110 -12.71 20.47 -21.86
N ALA A 111 -11.99 20.48 -20.74
CA ALA A 111 -10.63 20.97 -20.62
C ALA A 111 -9.83 20.00 -19.75
N ARG A 112 -8.61 19.67 -20.15
CA ARG A 112 -7.75 18.77 -19.37
C ARG A 112 -7.18 19.51 -18.15
N PRO A 113 -7.49 19.09 -16.91
CA PRO A 113 -6.93 19.75 -15.75
C PRO A 113 -5.50 19.28 -15.47
N THR A 114 -4.78 20.08 -14.68
CA THR A 114 -3.55 19.65 -14.02
C THR A 114 -3.91 18.83 -12.79
N VAL A 115 -3.52 17.56 -12.74
CA VAL A 115 -3.78 16.67 -11.59
C VAL A 115 -2.51 16.51 -10.76
N VAL A 116 -2.63 16.69 -9.45
CA VAL A 116 -1.57 16.49 -8.44
C VAL A 116 -2.02 15.43 -7.44
N ILE A 117 -1.14 14.46 -7.14
CA ILE A 117 -1.33 13.51 -6.05
C ILE A 117 -0.74 14.12 -4.79
N ALA A 118 -1.57 14.31 -3.77
CA ALA A 118 -1.15 14.63 -2.42
C ALA A 118 -1.19 13.34 -1.58
N GLY A 119 -0.01 12.73 -1.37
CA GLY A 119 0.15 11.57 -0.50
C GLY A 119 -0.07 11.90 0.97
N LEU A 120 -0.10 10.87 1.82
CA LEU A 120 -0.13 11.01 3.28
C LEU A 120 -1.30 11.87 3.80
N CYS A 121 -2.44 11.84 3.12
CA CYS A 121 -3.59 12.69 3.45
C CYS A 121 -4.61 11.96 4.33
N ASN A 122 -5.06 12.61 5.41
CA ASN A 122 -6.13 12.20 6.33
C ASN A 122 -5.88 10.92 7.15
N THR A 123 -5.66 9.80 6.47
CA THR A 123 -5.44 8.47 7.06
C THR A 123 -4.18 7.88 6.46
N TYR A 124 -3.38 7.18 7.25
CA TYR A 124 -2.23 6.44 6.75
C TYR A 124 -2.59 4.96 6.58
N SER A 125 -2.49 4.44 5.36
CA SER A 125 -2.73 3.03 5.03
C SER A 125 -1.58 2.39 4.25
N ASP A 126 -0.34 2.72 4.63
CA ASP A 126 0.89 2.22 4.02
C ASP A 126 1.02 2.54 2.52
N TYR A 127 1.76 1.69 1.81
CA TYR A 127 2.21 1.87 0.45
C TYR A 127 1.24 1.27 -0.58
N ILE A 128 1.14 1.96 -1.71
CA ILE A 128 0.28 1.63 -2.84
C ILE A 128 1.16 1.46 -4.07
N ALA A 129 1.30 0.20 -4.48
CA ALA A 129 2.05 -0.22 -5.64
C ALA A 129 1.11 -0.66 -6.76
N THR A 130 1.61 -0.64 -7.99
CA THR A 130 0.94 -1.25 -9.14
C THR A 130 0.94 -2.78 -9.00
N PRO A 131 0.04 -3.52 -9.67
CA PRO A 131 0.07 -4.98 -9.64
C PRO A 131 1.43 -5.57 -10.04
N GLU A 132 2.08 -4.98 -11.02
CA GLU A 132 3.38 -5.43 -11.53
C GLU A 132 4.50 -5.22 -10.50
N GLU A 133 4.51 -4.06 -9.82
CA GLU A 133 5.42 -3.78 -8.70
C GLU A 133 5.16 -4.72 -7.51
N TYR A 134 3.88 -4.96 -7.20
CA TYR A 134 3.47 -5.83 -6.10
C TYR A 134 3.90 -7.29 -6.30
N GLU A 135 3.80 -7.81 -7.53
CA GLU A 135 4.18 -9.18 -7.88
C GLU A 135 5.69 -9.41 -7.76
N TYR A 136 6.48 -8.42 -8.16
CA TYR A 136 7.93 -8.52 -8.09
C TYR A 136 8.35 -8.64 -6.61
N ASN A 137 7.81 -7.79 -5.73
CA ASN A 137 8.07 -7.76 -4.29
C ASN A 137 9.54 -7.46 -3.86
N PRO A 138 10.54 -7.06 -4.69
CA PRO A 138 11.73 -6.44 -4.16
C PRO A 138 11.50 -4.95 -4.05
N ASP A 139 12.11 -4.42 -3.02
CA ASP A 139 12.10 -3.03 -2.67
C ASP A 139 10.73 -2.57 -2.18
N TYR A 140 10.70 -2.18 -0.92
CA TYR A 140 9.55 -1.54 -0.31
C TYR A 140 9.38 -0.17 -0.99
N THR A 141 8.81 -0.19 -2.21
CA THR A 141 8.24 0.95 -2.95
C THR A 141 9.07 2.23 -2.92
N GLU A 142 10.17 2.24 -3.68
CA GLU A 142 10.71 3.44 -4.32
C GLU A 142 10.23 3.51 -5.80
#